data_AF-A0AAP3GCB4-F1
#
_entry.id   AF-A0AAP3GCB4-F1
#
_cell.length_a   1.000
_cell.length_b   1.000
_cell.length_c   1.000
_cell.angle_alpha   90.00
_cell.angle_beta   90.00
_cell.angle_gamma   90.00
#
_symmetry.space_group_name_H-M   'P 1'
#
loop_
_entity.id
_entity.type
_entity.pdbx_description
1 polymer ?
#
loop_
_entity_poly.entity_id
_entity_poly.type
_entity_poly.pdbx_seq_one_letter_code
_entity_poly.pdbx_strand_id
1 'polypeptide(L)' 'MPKYIDAITAIQAGIYSRHSIRTDAYYREGYGLLIVPEGAPLIPRNIIATYDEDELDFIAYHVEMRGA' A
#
# COMPACT_ATOMS: atom_id res chain seq x y z
N MET A 1 -16.36 -1.67 2.46
CA MET A 1 -15.10 -0.95 2.27
C MET A 1 -14.02 -1.96 1.92
N PRO A 2 -12.99 -1.62 1.10
CA PRO A 2 -11.91 -2.55 0.79
C PRO A 2 -11.19 -2.98 2.09
N LYS A 3 -10.90 -4.29 2.24
CA LYS A 3 -10.32 -4.90 3.45
C LYS A 3 -9.11 -4.14 4.03
N TYR A 4 -8.28 -3.55 3.16
CA TYR A 4 -7.00 -2.95 3.52
C TYR A 4 -6.92 -1.43 3.35
N ILE A 5 -8.03 -0.71 3.29
CA ILE A 5 -7.99 0.72 2.94
C ILE A 5 -7.11 1.56 3.90
N ASP A 6 -7.17 1.27 5.20
CA ASP A 6 -6.37 1.98 6.21
C ASP A 6 -4.89 1.60 6.14
N ALA A 7 -4.59 0.32 5.93
CA ALA A 7 -3.22 -0.17 5.73
C ALA A 7 -2.59 0.43 4.46
N ILE A 8 -3.32 0.44 3.34
CA ILE A 8 -2.89 1.06 2.08
C ILE A 8 -2.62 2.55 2.29
N THR A 9 -3.53 3.26 2.98
CA THR A 9 -3.35 4.69 3.28
C THR A 9 -2.09 4.93 4.12
N ALA A 10 -1.84 4.09 5.14
CA ALA A 10 -0.65 4.19 5.98
C ALA A 10 0.65 3.91 5.19
N ILE A 11 0.63 2.93 4.28
CA ILE A 11 1.75 2.63 3.38
C ILE A 11 2.05 3.84 2.48
N GLN A 12 1.04 4.38 1.80
CA GLN A 12 1.20 5.52 0.90
C GLN A 12 1.69 6.77 1.65
N ALA A 13 1.15 7.05 2.84
CA ALA A 13 1.62 8.13 3.71
C ALA A 13 3.08 7.91 4.16
N GLY A 14 3.44 6.67 4.49
CA GLY A 14 4.81 6.28 4.81
C GLY A 14 5.78 6.54 3.66
N ILE A 15 5.41 6.16 2.44
CA ILE A 15 6.23 6.42 1.24
C ILE A 15 6.37 7.92 0.99
N TYR A 16 5.27 8.67 1.06
CA TYR A 16 5.29 10.12 0.87
C TYR A 16 6.19 10.80 1.91
N SER A 17 6.07 10.45 3.19
CA SER A 17 6.88 11.07 4.25
C SER A 17 8.39 10.84 4.10
N ARG A 18 8.79 9.67 3.57
CA ARG A 18 10.21 9.31 3.41
C ARG A 18 10.81 9.79 2.09
N HIS A 19 10.02 9.82 1.03
CA HIS A 19 10.51 10.01 -0.33
C HIS A 19 9.92 11.21 -1.06
N SER A 20 8.89 11.86 -0.50
CA SER A 20 8.12 12.93 -1.15
C SER A 20 7.51 12.53 -2.50
N ILE A 21 7.13 11.25 -2.61
CA ILE A 21 6.51 10.66 -3.81
C ILE A 21 5.06 10.34 -3.50
N ARG A 22 4.13 10.85 -4.34
CA ARG A 22 2.72 10.43 -4.35
C ARG A 22 2.59 9.13 -5.15
N THR A 23 1.64 8.29 -4.76
CA THR A 23 1.54 6.93 -5.27
C THR A 23 0.11 6.52 -5.55
N ASP A 24 -0.07 5.64 -6.54
CA ASP A 24 -1.28 4.86 -6.76
C ASP A 24 -1.12 3.44 -6.21
N ALA A 25 -2.24 2.87 -5.74
CA ALA A 25 -2.30 1.56 -5.11
C ALA A 25 -3.20 0.61 -5.91
N TYR A 26 -2.67 -0.56 -6.25
CA TYR A 26 -3.38 -1.60 -6.99
C TYR A 26 -3.47 -2.86 -6.13
N TYR A 27 -4.59 -3.02 -5.44
CA TYR A 27 -4.87 -4.21 -4.63
C TYR A 27 -5.73 -5.21 -5.42
N ARG A 28 -5.40 -6.50 -5.27
CA ARG A 28 -6.24 -7.60 -5.73
C ARG A 28 -6.23 -8.74 -4.70
N GLU A 29 -7.41 -9.16 -4.30
CA GLU A 29 -7.59 -10.28 -3.36
C GLU A 29 -6.93 -11.56 -3.88
N GLY A 30 -6.16 -12.23 -3.02
CA GLY A 30 -5.33 -13.39 -3.33
C GLY A 30 -4.03 -13.09 -4.10
N TYR A 31 -3.76 -11.83 -4.45
CA TYR A 31 -2.53 -11.40 -5.15
C TYR A 31 -1.74 -10.32 -4.41
N GLY A 32 -2.37 -9.59 -3.48
CA GLY A 32 -1.73 -8.55 -2.68
C GLY A 32 -1.82 -7.15 -3.31
N LEU A 33 -0.85 -6.31 -2.97
CA LEU A 33 -0.81 -4.88 -3.29
C LEU A 33 0.45 -4.52 -4.08
N LEU A 34 0.26 -3.76 -5.16
CA LEU A 34 1.32 -3.10 -5.91
C LEU A 34 1.22 -1.58 -5.73
N ILE A 35 2.36 -0.93 -5.48
CA ILE A 35 2.47 0.52 -5.38
C ILE A 35 3.31 1.06 -6.54
N VAL A 36 2.79 2.08 -7.20
CA VAL A 36 3.48 2.81 -8.28
C VAL A 36 3.41 4.32 -8.01
N PRO A 37 4.30 5.14 -8.60
CA PRO A 37 4.14 6.60 -8.58
C PRO A 37 2.80 7.02 -9.18
N GLU A 38 2.19 8.06 -8.61
CA GLU A 38 0.89 8.58 -9.06
C GLU A 38 0.90 8.89 -10.56
N GLY A 39 -0.08 8.34 -11.29
CA GLY A 39 -0.24 8.51 -12.74
C GLY A 39 0.70 7.67 -13.61
N ALA A 40 1.61 6.89 -13.02
CA ALA A 40 2.48 5.99 -13.76
C ALA A 40 1.72 4.72 -14.21
N PRO A 41 2.00 4.18 -15.41
CA PRO A 41 1.37 2.93 -15.84
C PRO A 41 1.78 1.75 -14.96
N LEU A 42 0.85 0.83 -14.70
CA LEU A 42 1.10 -0.40 -13.94
C LEU A 42 1.89 -1.41 -14.78
N ILE A 43 3.21 -1.22 -14.79
CA ILE A 43 4.19 -2.11 -15.42
C ILE A 43 5.32 -2.42 -14.43
N PRO A 44 6.02 -3.57 -14.54
CA PRO A 44 7.01 -3.99 -13.55
C PRO A 44 8.08 -2.94 -13.21
N ARG A 45 8.51 -2.14 -14.19
CA ARG A 45 9.50 -1.08 -14.00
C ARG A 45 9.06 0.05 -13.05
N ASN A 46 7.75 0.28 -12.93
CA ASN A 46 7.20 1.38 -12.13
C ASN A 46 6.76 0.94 -10.73
N ILE A 47 6.85 -0.36 -10.42
CA ILE A 47 6.51 -0.87 -9.10
C ILE A 47 7.63 -0.48 -8.14
N ILE A 48 7.29 0.33 -7.14
CA ILE A 48 8.24 0.82 -6.14
C ILE A 48 8.11 0.10 -4.80
N ALA A 49 6.97 -0.57 -4.55
CA ALA A 49 6.77 -1.45 -3.42
C ALA A 49 5.71 -2.52 -3.76
N THR A 50 5.85 -3.68 -3.14
CA THR A 50 4.93 -4.81 -3.25
C THR A 50 4.66 -5.34 -1.86
N TYR A 51 3.41 -5.73 -1.60
CA TYR A 51 3.03 -6.37 -0.35
C TYR A 51 2.13 -7.57 -0.63
N ASP A 52 2.44 -8.73 -0.08
CA ASP A 52 1.50 -9.85 -0.09
C ASP A 52 0.38 -9.67 0.96
N GLU A 53 -0.60 -10.56 0.97
CA GLU A 53 -1.74 -10.41 1.90
C GLU A 53 -1.36 -10.64 3.37
N ASP A 54 -0.36 -11.45 3.66
CA ASP A 54 0.12 -11.69 5.03
C ASP A 54 0.81 -10.42 5.57
N GLU A 55 1.60 -9.75 4.74
CA GLU A 55 2.20 -8.45 5.05
C GLU A 55 1.12 -7.37 5.25
N LEU A 56 0.07 -7.37 4.43
CA LEU A 56 -1.05 -6.43 4.57
C LEU A 56 -1.87 -6.69 5.83
N ASP A 57 -2.14 -7.96 6.18
CA ASP A 57 -2.81 -8.33 7.43
C ASP A 57 -1.99 -7.90 8.65
N PHE A 58 -0.67 -8.11 8.61
CA PHE A 58 0.24 -7.63 9.65
C PHE A 58 0.18 -6.11 9.80
N ILE A 59 0.29 -5.36 8.69
CA ILE A 59 0.25 -3.90 8.72
C ILE A 59 -1.12 -3.40 9.22
N ALA A 60 -2.22 -3.99 8.73
CA ALA A 60 -3.58 -3.62 9.14
C ALA A 60 -3.78 -3.76 10.65
N TYR A 61 -3.36 -4.90 11.22
CA TYR A 61 -3.41 -5.13 12.66
C TYR A 61 -2.67 -4.03 13.45
N HIS A 62 -1.49 -3.61 12.98
CA HIS A 62 -0.70 -2.58 13.65
C HIS A 62 -1.28 -1.17 13.48
N VAL A 63 -1.93 -0.88 12.35
CA VAL A 63 -2.62 0.39 12.13
C VAL A 63 -3.83 0.51 13.06
N GLU A 64 -4.64 -0.55 13.15
CA GLU A 64 -5.80 -0.59 14.05
C GLU A 64 -5.40 -0.42 15.51
N MET A 65 -4.34 -1.11 15.96
CA MET A 65 -3.85 -1.00 17.34
C MET A 65 -3.29 0.38 17.70
N ARG A 66 -2.85 1.18 16.73
CA ARG A 66 -2.35 2.55 16.99
C ARG A 66 -3.45 3.61 16.93
N GLY A 67 -4.62 3.27 16.40
CA GLY A 67 -5.80 4.14 16.35
C GLY A 67 -6.80 3.93 17.48
N ALA A 68 -6.64 2.88 18.29
CA ALA A 68 -7.51 2.50 19.41
C ALA A 68 -7.04 3.06 20.77
#